data_AF-A0A284SAE1-F1
#
_entry.id   AF-A0A284SAE1-F1
#
_cell.length_a   1.000
_cell.length_b   1.000
_cell.length_c   1.000
_cell.angle_alpha   90.00
_cell.angle_beta   90.00
_cell.angle_gamma   90.00
#
_symmetry.space_group_name_H-M   'P 1'
#
loop_
_entity.id
_entity.type
_entity.pdbx_description
1 polymer ?
#
loop_
_entity_poly.entity_id
_entity_poly.type
_entity_poly.pdbx_seq_one_letter_code
_entity_poly.pdbx_strand_id
1 'polypeptide(L)'
;MSEEWWKFWKVLQPEWRDIRSVKGPLRQSQCEESVGVKDWDELSKCGVNGVVTAVAGLAFWGYLTTGGTRRQKDIWENAVEELKWVLQISVAHSNVIVDYLII
;
A
#
# COMPACT_ATOMS: atom_id res chain seq x y z
N MET A 1 -2.66 -8.70 -18.87
CA MET A 1 -2.28 -7.47 -18.11
C MET A 1 -3.47 -6.86 -17.38
N SER A 2 -4.63 -6.62 -18.02
CA SER A 2 -5.78 -5.99 -17.35
C SER A 2 -6.52 -6.93 -16.38
N GLU A 3 -6.68 -8.21 -16.72
CA GLU A 3 -7.45 -9.16 -15.90
C GLU A 3 -6.70 -9.59 -14.63
N GLU A 4 -5.38 -9.77 -14.70
CA GLU A 4 -4.56 -10.08 -13.53
C GLU A 4 -4.55 -8.92 -12.52
N TRP A 5 -4.52 -7.68 -13.02
CA TRP A 5 -4.66 -6.48 -12.21
C TRP A 5 -5.99 -6.46 -11.46
N TRP A 6 -7.12 -6.72 -12.13
CA TRP A 6 -8.43 -6.70 -11.47
C TRP A 6 -8.61 -7.84 -10.47
N LYS A 7 -8.00 -9.00 -10.70
CA LYS A 7 -7.95 -10.09 -9.72
C LYS A 7 -7.16 -9.67 -8.48
N PHE A 8 -5.96 -9.11 -8.67
CA PHE A 8 -5.13 -8.59 -7.58
C PHE A 8 -5.87 -7.50 -6.78
N TRP A 9 -6.43 -6.51 -7.48
CA TRP A 9 -7.14 -5.40 -6.86
C TRP A 9 -8.31 -5.89 -6.00
N LYS A 10 -9.10 -6.86 -6.45
CA LYS A 10 -10.25 -7.40 -5.70
C LYS A 10 -9.88 -8.25 -4.49
N VAL A 11 -8.72 -8.90 -4.50
CA VAL A 11 -8.22 -9.68 -3.34
C VAL A 11 -7.87 -8.76 -2.17
N LEU A 12 -7.40 -7.55 -2.45
CA LEU A 12 -7.04 -6.55 -1.42
C LEU A 12 -8.24 -5.85 -0.78
N GLN A 13 -9.45 -6.09 -1.28
CA GLN A 13 -10.63 -5.32 -0.88
C GLN A 13 -11.27 -5.96 0.34
N PRO A 14 -11.73 -5.15 1.30
CA PRO A 14 -12.37 -5.66 2.51
C PRO A 14 -13.66 -6.39 2.15
N GLU A 15 -14.02 -7.39 2.96
CA GLU A 15 -15.13 -8.30 2.67
C GLU A 15 -16.47 -7.58 2.54
N TRP A 16 -16.67 -6.50 3.30
CA TRP A 16 -17.89 -5.68 3.27
C TRP A 16 -18.14 -4.99 1.93
N ARG A 17 -17.14 -4.96 1.03
CA ARG A 17 -17.24 -4.37 -0.31
C ARG A 17 -17.89 -5.34 -1.32
N ASP A 18 -17.91 -6.65 -1.05
CA ASP A 18 -18.58 -7.68 -1.86
C ASP A 18 -18.39 -7.58 -3.40
N ILE A 19 -17.15 -7.30 -3.83
CA ILE A 19 -16.81 -7.15 -5.27
C ILE A 19 -16.00 -8.31 -5.86
N ARG A 20 -15.77 -9.38 -5.09
CA ARG A 20 -14.94 -10.52 -5.51
C ARG A 20 -15.56 -11.30 -6.69
N SER A 21 -16.89 -11.30 -6.79
CA SER A 21 -17.65 -11.99 -7.84
C SER A 21 -17.74 -11.22 -9.17
N VAL A 22 -17.38 -9.92 -9.17
CA VAL A 22 -17.46 -9.07 -10.35
C VAL A 22 -16.36 -9.47 -11.34
N LYS A 23 -16.68 -9.61 -12.63
CA LYS A 23 -15.67 -9.84 -13.69
C LYS A 23 -15.20 -8.50 -14.28
N GLY A 24 -13.90 -8.36 -14.52
CA GLY A 24 -13.32 -7.16 -15.13
C GLY A 24 -13.38 -5.89 -14.24
N PRO A 25 -13.36 -4.69 -14.84
CA PRO A 25 -13.42 -3.42 -14.11
C PRO A 25 -14.68 -3.25 -13.25
N LEU A 26 -14.54 -2.50 -12.15
CA LEU A 26 -15.70 -2.14 -11.32
C LEU A 26 -16.55 -1.07 -12.01
N ARG A 27 -17.87 -1.17 -11.87
CA ARG A 27 -18.85 -0.19 -12.37
C ARG A 27 -19.14 0.85 -11.31
N GLN A 28 -19.63 2.02 -11.72
CA GLN A 28 -19.93 3.14 -10.82
C GLN A 28 -20.90 2.76 -9.69
N SER A 29 -21.91 1.93 -9.97
CA SER A 29 -22.84 1.37 -8.98
C SER A 29 -22.19 0.45 -7.93
N GLN A 30 -20.94 0.04 -8.12
CA GLN A 30 -20.14 -0.76 -7.17
C GLN A 30 -19.15 0.11 -6.39
N CYS A 31 -19.08 1.39 -6.73
CA CYS A 31 -18.37 2.43 -6.00
C CYS A 31 -19.32 3.31 -5.19
N GLU A 32 -20.60 3.37 -5.58
CA GLU A 32 -21.65 4.16 -4.95
C GLU A 32 -22.59 3.26 -4.15
N GLU A 33 -22.30 3.09 -2.85
CA GLU A 33 -23.20 2.84 -1.69
C GLU A 33 -22.40 2.08 -0.60
N SER A 34 -22.07 2.63 0.56
CA SER A 34 -22.87 3.44 1.48
C SER A 34 -21.94 4.35 2.31
N VAL A 35 -22.21 5.65 2.31
CA VAL A 35 -21.60 6.67 3.19
C VAL A 35 -22.07 6.49 4.66
N GLY A 36 -22.86 5.46 4.96
CA GLY A 36 -23.33 5.13 6.29
C GLY A 36 -22.52 3.99 6.90
N VAL A 37 -21.61 4.35 7.82
CA VAL A 37 -21.07 3.48 8.89
C VAL A 37 -20.57 2.13 8.39
N LYS A 38 -19.46 2.12 7.65
CA LYS A 38 -18.60 0.95 7.54
C LYS A 38 -17.21 1.35 7.93
N ASP A 39 -16.79 0.76 9.02
CA ASP A 39 -15.68 1.17 9.84
C ASP A 39 -14.37 1.06 9.06
N TRP A 40 -13.83 2.23 8.67
CA TRP A 40 -12.48 2.30 8.13
C TRP A 40 -11.45 2.27 9.27
N ASP A 41 -11.85 2.08 10.54
CA ASP A 41 -10.91 2.04 11.67
C ASP A 41 -9.89 0.91 11.54
N GLU A 42 -10.21 -0.20 10.88
CA GLU A 42 -9.23 -1.25 10.56
C GLU A 42 -8.15 -0.79 9.56
N LEU A 43 -8.49 0.18 8.71
CA LEU A 43 -7.58 0.92 7.84
C LEU A 43 -7.06 2.21 8.51
N SER A 44 -7.62 2.60 9.65
CA SER A 44 -7.07 3.61 10.56
C SER A 44 -5.95 3.04 11.43
N LYS A 45 -5.16 2.11 10.89
CA LYS A 45 -3.87 1.74 11.51
C LYS A 45 -2.86 2.81 11.15
N CYS A 46 -2.81 3.87 11.96
CA CYS A 46 -1.75 4.87 11.92
C CYS A 46 -0.38 4.18 11.76
N GLY A 47 0.35 4.52 10.70
CA GLY A 47 1.66 3.94 10.39
C GLY A 47 1.65 2.90 9.25
N VAL A 48 0.79 1.88 9.28
CA VAL A 48 0.84 0.76 8.30
C VAL A 48 0.36 1.22 6.91
N ASN A 49 -0.77 1.94 6.85
CA ASN A 49 -1.28 2.47 5.59
C ASN A 49 -0.38 3.58 5.02
N GLY A 50 0.36 4.29 5.88
CA GLY A 50 1.39 5.24 5.46
C GLY A 50 2.54 4.56 4.73
N VAL A 51 3.03 3.43 5.25
CA VAL A 51 4.11 2.65 4.63
C VAL A 51 3.69 2.10 3.26
N VAL A 52 2.51 1.48 3.16
CA VAL A 52 2.03 0.93 1.88
C VAL A 52 1.86 2.04 0.84
N THR A 53 1.34 3.20 1.26
CA THR A 53 1.19 4.38 0.38
C THR A 53 2.55 4.92 -0.06
N ALA A 54 3.54 4.97 0.83
CA ALA A 54 4.90 5.41 0.51
C ALA A 54 5.59 4.47 -0.49
N VAL A 55 5.47 3.14 -0.31
CA VAL A 55 6.00 2.14 -1.25
C VAL A 55 5.34 2.29 -2.62
N ALA A 56 4.00 2.40 -2.67
CA ALA A 56 3.28 2.59 -3.93
C ALA A 56 3.66 3.91 -4.63
N GLY A 57 3.80 4.99 -3.88
CA GLY A 57 4.24 6.29 -4.39
C GLY A 57 5.65 6.26 -4.97
N LEU A 58 6.61 5.61 -4.29
CA LEU A 58 7.98 5.45 -4.79
C LEU A 58 8.06 4.56 -6.03
N ALA A 59 7.24 3.50 -6.11
CA ALA A 59 7.17 2.67 -7.30
C ALA A 59 6.65 3.46 -8.52
N PHE A 60 5.59 4.24 -8.34
CA PHE A 60 5.06 5.12 -9.39
C PHE A 60 6.06 6.22 -9.78
N TRP A 61 6.73 6.85 -8.82
CA TRP A 61 7.76 7.85 -9.09
C TRP A 61 8.94 7.24 -9.87
N GLY A 62 9.39 6.03 -9.51
CA GLY A 62 10.45 5.32 -10.23
C GLY A 62 10.13 5.05 -11.70
N TYR A 63 8.85 4.77 -11.98
CA TYR A 63 8.35 4.64 -13.35
C TYR A 63 8.37 5.98 -14.12
N LEU A 64 8.13 7.11 -13.44
CA LEU A 64 8.21 8.44 -14.09
C LEU A 64 9.66 8.93 -14.29
N THR A 65 10.60 8.49 -13.44
CA THR A 65 12.02 8.85 -13.58
C THR A 65 12.78 7.95 -14.55
N THR A 66 12.13 6.91 -15.11
CA THR A 66 12.70 6.08 -16.18
C THR A 66 12.76 6.89 -17.48
N GLY A 67 13.87 7.60 -17.68
CA GLY A 67 14.08 8.56 -18.77
C GLY A 67 14.39 9.98 -18.30
N GLY A 68 14.31 10.23 -17.00
CA GLY A 68 14.71 11.49 -16.37
C GLY A 68 16.21 11.69 -16.30
N THR A 69 16.61 12.89 -15.89
CA THR A 69 18.01 13.28 -15.65
C THR A 69 18.65 12.43 -14.56
N ARG A 70 19.99 12.34 -14.56
CA ARG A 70 20.75 11.66 -13.49
C ARG A 70 20.35 12.16 -12.10
N ARG A 71 20.24 13.49 -11.93
CA ARG A 71 19.83 14.11 -10.67
C ARG A 71 18.46 13.62 -10.18
N GLN A 72 17.49 13.42 -11.09
CA GLN A 72 16.16 12.92 -10.72
C GLN A 72 16.20 11.45 -10.27
N LYS A 73 17.06 10.65 -10.88
CA LYS A 73 17.30 9.27 -10.43
C LYS A 73 17.97 9.24 -9.07
N ASP A 74 19.03 10.03 -8.86
CA ASP A 74 19.75 10.11 -7.58
C ASP A 74 18.81 10.52 -6.42
N ILE A 75 17.90 11.48 -6.65
CA ILE A 75 16.91 11.90 -5.65
C ILE A 75 15.93 10.76 -5.33
N TRP A 76 15.46 10.04 -6.35
CA TRP A 76 14.55 8.91 -6.16
C TRP A 76 15.24 7.76 -5.42
N GLU A 77 16.48 7.41 -5.78
CA GLU A 77 17.28 6.37 -5.11
C GLU A 77 17.48 6.70 -3.63
N ASN A 78 17.81 7.94 -3.29
CA ASN A 78 17.93 8.38 -1.89
C ASN A 78 16.61 8.20 -1.12
N ALA A 79 15.47 8.53 -1.73
CA ALA A 79 14.16 8.35 -1.09
C ALA A 79 13.81 6.86 -0.87
N VAL A 80 14.24 5.97 -1.78
CA VAL A 80 14.10 4.52 -1.63
C VAL A 80 14.95 3.99 -0.48
N GLU A 81 16.22 4.41 -0.39
CA GLU A 81 17.11 3.97 0.68
C GLU A 81 16.65 4.47 2.06
N GLU A 82 16.15 5.70 2.17
CA GLU A 82 15.53 6.22 3.40
C GLU A 82 14.33 5.38 3.84
N LEU A 83 13.38 5.10 2.93
CA LEU A 83 12.21 4.28 3.29
C LEU A 83 12.62 2.86 3.70
N LYS A 84 13.58 2.26 2.99
CA LYS A 84 14.13 0.94 3.31
C LYS A 84 14.77 0.91 4.69
N TRP A 85 15.53 1.94 5.07
CA TRP A 85 16.11 2.07 6.41
C TRP A 85 15.03 2.14 7.50
N VAL A 86 13.98 2.96 7.30
CA VAL A 86 12.83 3.04 8.23
C VAL A 86 12.15 1.68 8.39
N LEU A 87 11.95 0.94 7.29
CA LEU A 87 11.35 -0.38 7.30
C LEU A 87 12.20 -1.40 8.07
N GLN A 88 13.51 -1.40 7.85
CA GLN A 88 14.45 -2.29 8.54
C GLN A 88 14.47 -2.06 10.05
N ILE A 89 14.49 -0.79 10.49
CA ILE A 89 14.44 -0.45 11.91
C ILE A 89 13.09 -0.82 12.54
N SER A 90 11.99 -0.58 11.82
CA SER A 90 10.65 -0.91 12.30
C SER A 90 10.49 -2.43 12.53
N VAL A 91 11.04 -3.25 11.64
CA VAL A 91 11.08 -4.72 11.78
C VAL A 91 12.00 -5.15 12.93
N ALA A 92 13.18 -4.53 13.06
CA ALA A 92 14.09 -4.83 14.17
C ALA A 92 13.45 -4.50 15.54
N HIS A 93 12.78 -3.36 15.66
CA HIS A 93 12.09 -2.96 16.89
C HIS A 93 10.88 -3.83 17.23
N SER A 94 10.15 -4.33 16.23
CA SER A 94 9.01 -5.22 16.48
C SER A 94 9.45 -6.61 16.98
N ASN A 95 10.61 -7.11 16.53
CA ASN A 95 11.19 -8.34 17.08
C ASN A 95 11.68 -8.16 18.53
N VAL A 96 12.24 -6.98 18.87
CA VAL A 96 12.68 -6.68 20.24
C VAL A 96 11.50 -6.62 21.22
N ILE A 97 10.35 -6.08 20.83
CA ILE A 97 9.17 -6.00 21.71
C ILE A 97 8.60 -7.40 22.04
N VAL A 98 8.67 -8.35 21.12
CA VAL A 98 8.23 -9.74 21.37
C VAL A 98 9.16 -10.44 22.36
N ASP A 99 10.47 -10.19 22.30
CA ASP A 99 11.45 -10.78 23.21
C ASP A 99 11.33 -10.23 24.65
N TYR A 100 10.86 -8.99 24.84
CA TYR A 100 10.62 -8.40 26.16
C TYR A 100 9.25 -8.74 26.79
N LEU A 101 8.34 -9.37 26.04
CA LEU A 101 7.01 -9.80 26.52
C LEU A 101 6.95 -11.29 26.91
N ILE A 102 8.07 -12.01 26.80
CA ILE A 102 8.26 -13.37 27.31
C ILE A 102 9.27 -13.31 28.48
N ILE A 103 8.91 -12.64 29.58
CA ILE A 103 9.49 -12.84 30.91
C ILE A 103 8.37 -12.74 31.95
#